data_AF-A0A517V863-F1
#
_entry.id   AF-A0A517V863-F1
#
_cell.length_a   1.000
_cell.length_b   1.000
_cell.length_c   1.000
_cell.angle_alpha   90.00
_cell.angle_beta   90.00
_cell.angle_gamma   90.00
#
_symmetry.space_group_name_H-M   'P 1'
#
loop_
_entity.id
_entity.type
_entity.pdbx_description
1 polymer ?
#
loop_
_entity_poly.entity_id
_entity_poly.type
_entity_poly.pdbx_seq_one_letter_code
_entity_poly.pdbx_strand_id
1 'polypeptide(L)'
;MKRSCTPLWLAVCLLCFTQCLFVVSQAMAAPPEERQAVSSQSVPAQSVKQQAATTGQRKAKATPQQEKQIRALIEQLVFDESIDSKDEKAREKEWDLCIDAFQKLSKYKELAFPALVEHLDDKRPSIPFRNHYLGFAVGDACYWNMVYQLQDRPKGYSRYGYARKGRDGKSHPKPVWKGSPFAEAGGLKKWLIANQNLSYTEQQIKCLNWMLAAEKKIGAADAESYFVNILPLEIQILKRRQQLGHDVQAELKRLQQIKAQKLVNQIPAELLPEKQK
;
A
#
# COMPACT_ATOMS: atom_id res chain seq x y z
N MET A 1 15.96 64.62 9.98
CA MET A 1 14.93 65.22 9.09
C MET A 1 13.77 64.24 8.98
N LYS A 2 12.56 64.71 9.30
CA LYS A 2 11.29 63.96 9.29
C LYS A 2 10.76 63.82 7.85
N ARG A 3 10.06 62.72 7.56
CA ARG A 3 8.92 62.56 6.58
C ARG A 3 8.42 61.10 6.69
N SER A 4 7.33 60.85 7.44
CA SER A 4 5.91 60.79 7.01
C SER A 4 5.62 59.63 6.05
N CYS A 5 5.04 58.50 6.47
CA CYS A 5 3.59 58.23 6.65
C CYS A 5 2.70 58.74 5.50
N THR A 6 2.14 57.81 4.71
CA THR A 6 0.68 57.62 4.51
C THR A 6 0.38 56.34 3.71
N PRO A 7 -0.63 55.54 4.10
CA PRO A 7 -1.21 54.45 3.31
C PRO A 7 -2.40 54.96 2.47
N LEU A 8 -2.74 54.28 1.36
CA LEU A 8 -3.99 54.52 0.63
C LEU A 8 -4.84 53.26 0.59
N TRP A 9 -6.05 53.43 1.11
CA TRP A 9 -7.20 52.53 1.08
C TRP A 9 -7.96 52.62 -0.27
N LEU A 10 -8.97 51.74 -0.40
CA LEU A 10 -10.09 51.65 -1.38
C LEU A 10 -9.84 50.74 -2.58
N ALA A 11 -10.43 49.54 -2.69
CA ALA A 11 -11.86 49.16 -2.74
C ALA A 11 -12.56 49.53 -4.05
N VAL A 12 -12.81 48.53 -4.90
CA VAL A 12 -13.80 48.50 -6.00
C VAL A 12 -14.32 47.05 -6.07
N CYS A 13 -15.46 46.74 -5.44
CA CYS A 13 -16.78 46.55 -6.06
C CYS A 13 -16.77 45.69 -7.35
N LEU A 14 -17.18 44.43 -7.28
CA LEU A 14 -18.55 43.93 -7.52
C LEU A 14 -19.10 44.19 -8.94
N LEU A 15 -19.54 43.07 -9.54
CA LEU A 15 -20.52 42.89 -10.63
C LEU A 15 -19.96 42.38 -11.96
N CYS A 16 -20.34 41.14 -12.29
CA CYS A 16 -20.98 40.81 -13.57
C CYS A 16 -21.66 39.44 -13.45
N PHE A 17 -22.94 39.50 -13.08
CA PHE A 17 -23.95 38.47 -13.30
C PHE A 17 -24.51 38.67 -14.71
N THR A 18 -24.49 37.64 -15.55
CA THR A 18 -25.40 37.40 -16.71
C THR A 18 -25.07 36.01 -17.25
N GLN A 19 -25.87 34.97 -16.95
CA GLN A 19 -27.01 34.50 -17.73
C GLN A 19 -26.69 34.23 -19.21
N CYS A 20 -26.67 32.94 -19.59
CA CYS A 20 -27.17 32.47 -20.89
C CYS A 20 -27.64 31.01 -20.75
N LEU A 21 -28.95 30.87 -20.53
CA LEU A 21 -29.78 29.71 -20.88
C LEU A 21 -30.06 29.76 -22.39
N PHE A 22 -29.93 28.65 -23.11
CA PHE A 22 -30.53 28.33 -24.43
C PHE A 22 -29.80 27.06 -24.95
N VAL A 23 -30.37 26.00 -25.53
CA VAL A 23 -31.70 25.61 -26.04
C VAL A 23 -31.77 24.09 -25.87
N VAL A 24 -32.94 23.58 -25.45
CA VAL A 24 -33.36 22.19 -25.62
C VAL A 24 -33.77 21.98 -27.08
N SER A 25 -33.25 20.94 -27.74
CA SER A 25 -33.90 20.38 -28.93
C SER A 25 -33.94 18.87 -28.83
N GLN A 26 -35.15 18.38 -28.56
CA GLN A 26 -35.58 17.02 -28.83
C GLN A 26 -35.76 16.87 -30.35
N ALA A 27 -35.29 15.76 -30.90
CA ALA A 27 -35.84 15.18 -32.12
C ALA A 27 -35.99 13.69 -31.88
N MET A 28 -37.23 13.22 -31.92
CA MET A 28 -37.59 11.81 -31.95
C MET A 28 -37.47 11.27 -33.37
N ALA A 29 -36.93 10.07 -33.52
CA ALA A 29 -37.27 9.17 -34.62
C ALA A 29 -37.10 7.72 -34.13
N ALA A 30 -38.15 6.92 -34.33
CA ALA A 30 -38.29 5.52 -33.94
C ALA A 30 -37.64 4.57 -34.99
N PRO A 31 -37.54 3.25 -34.70
CA PRO A 31 -36.49 2.34 -35.21
C PRO A 31 -36.88 1.59 -36.50
N PRO A 32 -35.94 0.79 -37.05
CA PRO A 32 -36.32 -0.62 -37.29
C PRO A 32 -35.22 -1.67 -37.01
N GLU A 33 -35.72 -2.84 -36.59
CA GLU A 33 -35.36 -4.23 -36.90
C GLU A 33 -33.95 -4.81 -36.65
N GLU A 34 -33.94 -5.71 -35.66
CA GLU A 34 -33.43 -7.09 -35.70
C GLU A 34 -32.43 -7.49 -36.80
N ARG A 35 -31.17 -7.70 -36.38
CA ARG A 35 -30.38 -8.89 -36.77
C ARG A 35 -29.53 -9.43 -35.61
N GLN A 36 -29.93 -10.63 -35.20
CA GLN A 36 -29.22 -11.74 -34.55
C GLN A 36 -27.75 -11.57 -34.14
N ALA A 37 -27.56 -11.66 -32.82
CA ALA A 37 -26.69 -12.59 -32.09
C ALA A 37 -25.35 -13.01 -32.71
N VAL A 38 -24.26 -12.42 -32.21
CA VAL A 38 -22.98 -13.12 -32.05
C VAL A 38 -22.60 -13.10 -30.58
N SER A 39 -22.62 -14.31 -30.04
CA SER A 39 -22.30 -14.72 -28.68
C SER A 39 -21.03 -14.06 -28.13
N SER A 40 -21.22 -13.02 -27.31
CA SER A 40 -20.19 -12.53 -26.40
C SER A 40 -20.33 -13.31 -25.11
N GLN A 41 -19.50 -14.34 -24.93
CA GLN A 41 -19.35 -15.02 -23.64
C GLN A 41 -18.73 -14.03 -22.64
N SER A 42 -19.60 -13.20 -22.05
CA SER A 42 -19.35 -12.58 -20.77
C SER A 42 -19.18 -13.69 -19.75
N VAL A 43 -17.97 -13.81 -19.20
CA VAL A 43 -17.68 -14.65 -18.05
C VAL A 43 -18.73 -14.36 -16.98
N PRO A 44 -19.54 -15.33 -16.53
CA PRO A 44 -20.55 -15.08 -15.53
C PRO A 44 -19.84 -14.67 -14.24
N ALA A 45 -20.24 -13.52 -13.71
CA ALA A 45 -20.03 -13.15 -12.32
C ALA A 45 -20.78 -14.18 -11.46
N GLN A 46 -20.18 -15.36 -11.26
CA GLN A 46 -20.65 -16.30 -10.27
C GLN A 46 -20.47 -15.63 -8.92
N SER A 47 -21.60 -15.23 -8.36
CA SER A 47 -21.86 -15.08 -6.94
C SER A 47 -21.41 -16.35 -6.22
N VAL A 48 -20.11 -16.46 -5.95
CA VAL A 48 -19.58 -17.38 -4.95
C VAL A 48 -20.10 -16.87 -3.63
N LYS A 49 -21.14 -17.54 -3.13
CA LYS A 49 -21.52 -17.49 -1.71
C LYS A 49 -20.23 -17.74 -0.92
N GLN A 50 -19.64 -16.68 -0.41
CA GLN A 50 -18.59 -16.74 0.60
C GLN A 50 -19.24 -17.29 1.87
N GLN A 51 -19.26 -18.61 2.00
CA GLN A 51 -19.21 -19.22 3.32
C GLN A 51 -17.79 -18.97 3.84
N ALA A 52 -17.55 -17.73 4.28
CA ALA A 52 -16.48 -17.47 5.21
C ALA A 52 -16.88 -18.20 6.49
N ALA A 53 -16.28 -19.36 6.71
CA ALA A 53 -16.19 -19.91 8.05
C ALA A 53 -15.44 -18.86 8.87
N THR A 54 -16.18 -17.97 9.52
CA THR A 54 -15.69 -17.12 10.60
C THR A 54 -15.39 -18.04 11.78
N THR A 55 -14.34 -18.83 11.65
CA THR A 55 -13.64 -19.42 12.78
C THR A 55 -13.19 -18.21 13.59
N GLY A 56 -13.84 -17.96 14.73
CA GLY A 56 -13.47 -16.91 15.65
C GLY A 56 -12.04 -17.15 16.16
N GLN A 57 -11.05 -16.80 15.35
CA GLN A 57 -9.65 -16.82 15.76
C GLN A 57 -9.49 -15.71 16.79
N ARG A 58 -9.49 -16.13 18.06
CA ARG A 58 -9.10 -15.30 19.19
C ARG A 58 -7.77 -14.63 18.81
N LYS A 59 -7.74 -13.30 18.76
CA LYS A 59 -6.53 -12.55 18.39
C LYS A 59 -5.36 -13.05 19.21
N ALA A 60 -4.28 -13.42 18.53
CA ALA A 60 -3.06 -13.85 19.19
C ALA A 60 -2.57 -12.72 20.10
N LYS A 61 -2.30 -13.04 21.36
CA LYS A 61 -1.77 -12.11 22.36
C LYS A 61 -0.40 -12.62 22.81
N ALA A 62 0.57 -11.72 22.90
CA ALA A 62 1.88 -12.04 23.44
C ALA A 62 1.75 -12.58 24.87
N THR A 63 2.56 -13.58 25.22
CA THR A 63 2.74 -13.96 26.62
C THR A 63 3.44 -12.84 27.38
N PRO A 64 3.36 -12.77 28.72
CA PRO A 64 4.07 -11.76 29.50
C PRO A 64 5.59 -11.73 29.22
N GLN A 65 6.19 -12.90 29.00
CA GLN A 65 7.60 -13.01 28.65
C GLN A 65 7.90 -12.45 27.25
N GLN A 66 7.05 -12.74 26.26
CA GLN A 66 7.17 -12.17 24.92
C GLN A 66 6.98 -10.65 24.95
N GLU A 67 6.00 -10.14 25.71
CA GLU A 67 5.78 -8.70 25.85
C GLU A 67 7.00 -8.01 26.48
N LYS A 68 7.59 -8.59 27.53
CA LYS A 68 8.84 -8.09 28.12
C LYS A 68 9.97 -8.04 27.09
N GLN A 69 10.12 -9.08 26.28
CA GLN A 69 11.14 -9.13 25.21
C GLN A 69 10.88 -8.08 24.13
N ILE A 70 9.64 -7.94 23.68
CA ILE A 70 9.24 -6.94 22.67
C ILE A 70 9.56 -5.53 23.18
N ARG A 71 9.20 -5.20 24.42
CA ARG A 71 9.49 -3.89 25.02
C ARG A 71 10.99 -3.66 25.15
N ALA A 72 11.75 -4.66 25.58
CA ALA A 72 13.21 -4.55 25.64
C ALA A 72 13.85 -4.31 24.26
N LEU A 73 13.29 -4.91 23.20
CA LEU A 73 13.75 -4.64 21.83
C LEU A 73 13.37 -3.24 21.35
N ILE A 74 12.23 -2.68 21.76
CA ILE A 74 11.87 -1.28 21.46
C ILE A 74 12.88 -0.33 22.11
N GLU A 75 13.29 -0.59 23.35
CA GLU A 75 14.32 0.22 24.01
C GLU A 75 15.68 0.15 23.29
N GLN A 76 16.02 -1.00 22.68
CA GLN A 76 17.22 -1.15 21.85
C GLN A 76 17.12 -0.44 20.48
N LEU A 77 15.99 0.18 20.14
CA LEU A 77 15.91 1.04 18.95
C LEU A 77 16.43 2.45 19.24
N VAL A 78 16.62 2.83 20.50
CA VAL A 78 17.17 4.13 20.86
C VAL A 78 18.64 4.15 20.44
N PHE A 79 19.00 5.11 19.59
CA PHE A 79 20.39 5.32 19.20
C PHE A 79 21.04 6.30 20.19
N ASP A 80 22.13 5.88 20.84
CA ASP A 80 22.87 6.75 21.76
C ASP A 80 23.64 7.84 21.00
N GLU A 81 23.07 9.04 20.93
CA GLU A 81 23.70 10.22 20.33
C GLU A 81 24.88 10.79 21.15
N SER A 82 25.12 10.28 22.36
CA SER A 82 26.27 10.69 23.18
C SER A 82 27.59 10.04 22.76
N ILE A 83 27.55 9.01 21.92
CA ILE A 83 28.73 8.35 21.37
C ILE A 83 29.55 9.37 20.57
N ASP A 84 30.86 9.45 20.84
CA ASP A 84 31.76 10.33 20.10
C ASP A 84 31.67 10.02 18.59
N SER A 85 31.37 11.05 17.81
CA SER A 85 31.36 11.00 16.34
C SER A 85 32.62 10.41 15.71
N LYS A 86 33.77 10.50 16.41
CA LYS A 86 35.07 9.98 16.00
C LYS A 86 35.29 8.51 16.39
N ASP A 87 34.49 7.96 17.30
CA ASP A 87 34.51 6.54 17.65
C ASP A 87 33.62 5.75 16.68
N GLU A 88 34.14 5.54 15.48
CA GLU A 88 33.43 4.81 14.42
C GLU A 88 33.01 3.41 14.86
N LYS A 89 33.82 2.72 15.68
CA LYS A 89 33.54 1.36 16.14
C LYS A 89 32.37 1.33 17.12
N ALA A 90 32.33 2.28 18.07
CA ALA A 90 31.20 2.39 18.99
C ALA A 90 29.90 2.71 18.23
N ARG A 91 29.96 3.63 17.27
CA ARG A 91 28.81 3.97 16.43
C ARG A 91 28.32 2.82 15.56
N GLU A 92 29.23 2.07 14.94
CA GLU A 92 28.88 0.88 14.15
C GLU A 92 28.21 -0.19 15.02
N LYS A 93 28.74 -0.44 16.22
CA LYS A 93 28.14 -1.39 17.16
C LYS A 93 26.72 -0.99 17.60
N GLU A 94 26.51 0.30 17.89
CA GLU A 94 25.20 0.82 18.27
C GLU A 94 24.21 0.75 17.10
N TRP A 95 24.68 1.04 15.90
CA TRP A 95 23.91 0.91 14.68
C TRP A 95 23.46 -0.53 14.43
N ASP A 96 24.37 -1.49 14.58
CA ASP A 96 24.08 -2.92 14.43
C ASP A 96 23.07 -3.41 15.48
N LEU A 97 23.15 -2.89 16.71
CA LEU A 97 22.20 -3.19 17.77
C LEU A 97 20.79 -2.72 17.42
N CYS A 98 20.64 -1.48 16.92
CA CYS A 98 19.37 -0.97 16.42
C CYS A 98 18.81 -1.81 15.25
N ILE A 99 19.67 -2.20 14.29
CA ILE A 99 19.26 -3.06 13.16
C ILE A 99 18.77 -4.42 13.66
N ASP A 100 19.53 -5.09 14.53
CA ASP A 100 19.19 -6.40 15.05
C ASP A 100 17.89 -6.35 15.87
N ALA A 101 17.69 -5.31 16.69
CA ALA A 101 16.46 -5.08 17.42
C ALA A 101 15.25 -4.95 16.48
N PHE A 102 15.36 -4.11 15.44
CA PHE A 102 14.32 -3.95 14.43
C PHE A 102 13.99 -5.28 13.73
N GLN A 103 15.02 -6.05 13.34
CA GLN A 103 14.84 -7.35 12.70
C GLN A 103 14.17 -8.36 13.64
N LYS A 104 14.57 -8.41 14.91
CA LYS A 104 13.95 -9.29 15.92
C LYS A 104 12.49 -8.92 16.18
N LEU A 105 12.15 -7.63 16.27
CA LEU A 105 10.77 -7.17 16.40
C LEU A 105 9.88 -7.69 15.27
N SER A 106 10.39 -7.68 14.03
CA SER A 106 9.64 -8.18 12.87
C SER A 106 9.32 -9.69 12.93
N LYS A 107 10.01 -10.46 13.78
CA LYS A 107 9.73 -11.90 13.98
C LYS A 107 8.51 -12.14 14.86
N TYR A 108 8.15 -11.18 15.71
CA TYR A 108 6.97 -11.27 16.59
C TYR A 108 5.66 -10.96 15.88
N LYS A 109 5.68 -10.37 14.68
CA LYS A 109 4.48 -10.10 13.87
C LYS A 109 3.39 -9.36 14.66
N GLU A 110 2.14 -9.78 14.53
CA GLU A 110 0.98 -9.18 15.18
C GLU A 110 1.08 -9.14 16.71
N LEU A 111 1.91 -10.01 17.31
CA LEU A 111 2.13 -10.03 18.76
C LEU A 111 2.82 -8.76 19.26
N ALA A 112 3.67 -8.15 18.42
CA ALA A 112 4.37 -6.91 18.77
C ALA A 112 3.52 -5.65 18.56
N PHE A 113 2.46 -5.73 17.74
CA PHE A 113 1.70 -4.54 17.32
C PHE A 113 1.16 -3.70 18.48
N PRO A 114 0.58 -4.28 19.56
CA PRO A 114 0.13 -3.48 20.69
C PRO A 114 1.24 -2.60 21.29
N ALA A 115 2.41 -3.18 21.57
CA ALA A 115 3.54 -2.44 22.13
C ALA A 115 4.12 -1.43 21.11
N LEU A 116 4.19 -1.78 19.82
CA LEU A 116 4.67 -0.86 18.78
C LEU A 116 3.73 0.34 18.58
N VAL A 117 2.40 0.15 18.74
CA VAL A 117 1.42 1.24 18.63
C VAL A 117 1.56 2.24 19.78
N GLU A 118 1.89 1.79 20.99
CA GLU A 118 2.16 2.67 22.14
C GLU A 118 3.33 3.63 21.88
N HIS A 119 4.30 3.22 21.06
CA HIS A 119 5.54 3.97 20.80
C HIS A 119 5.53 4.71 19.46
N LEU A 120 4.41 4.77 18.72
CA LEU A 120 4.34 5.49 17.44
C LEU A 120 4.72 6.97 17.53
N ASP A 121 4.49 7.59 18.68
CA ASP A 121 4.79 9.00 18.93
C ASP A 121 6.13 9.20 19.66
N ASP A 122 6.90 8.13 19.90
CA ASP A 122 8.20 8.18 20.57
C ASP A 122 9.21 8.98 19.73
N LYS A 123 9.74 10.05 20.33
CA LYS A 123 10.67 11.01 19.70
C LYS A 123 12.12 10.75 20.05
N ARG A 124 12.43 9.72 20.84
CA ARG A 124 13.81 9.37 21.14
C ARG A 124 14.58 9.06 19.86
N PRO A 125 15.87 9.44 19.76
CA PRO A 125 16.69 9.22 18.57
C PRO A 125 16.78 7.74 18.21
N SER A 126 16.87 7.46 16.92
CA SER A 126 17.05 6.14 16.33
C SER A 126 17.77 6.25 14.98
N ILE A 127 18.18 5.13 14.41
CA ILE A 127 18.80 5.11 13.08
C ILE A 127 17.75 5.25 11.98
N PRO A 128 18.12 5.70 10.76
CA PRO A 128 17.22 5.68 9.61
C PRO A 128 16.89 4.25 9.18
N PHE A 129 15.60 3.93 9.14
CA PHE A 129 15.12 2.67 8.57
C PHE A 129 14.60 2.88 7.14
N ARG A 130 15.29 2.25 6.16
CA ARG A 130 14.98 2.17 4.71
C ARG A 130 15.16 3.48 3.92
N ASN A 131 16.40 3.98 3.79
CA ASN A 131 16.77 5.07 2.85
C ASN A 131 15.87 6.32 2.90
N HIS A 132 15.07 6.48 3.95
CA HIS A 132 14.25 7.65 4.18
C HIS A 132 15.12 8.57 5.01
N TYR A 133 15.61 9.64 4.39
CA TYR A 133 16.37 10.71 5.03
C TYR A 133 15.54 11.56 6.02
N LEU A 134 14.30 11.15 6.29
CA LEU A 134 13.32 11.85 7.09
C LEU A 134 12.73 10.84 8.08
N GLY A 135 13.02 11.05 9.36
CA GLY A 135 12.59 10.19 10.47
C GLY A 135 13.74 9.39 11.06
N PHE A 136 14.24 9.85 12.21
CA PHE A 136 15.31 9.23 12.99
C PHE A 136 14.82 9.02 14.44
N ALA A 137 13.54 8.61 14.59
CA ALA A 137 12.95 8.40 15.89
C ALA A 137 12.52 6.94 16.10
N VAL A 138 12.47 6.50 17.35
CA VAL A 138 11.95 5.17 17.73
C VAL A 138 10.52 4.97 17.18
N GLY A 139 9.69 6.01 17.19
CA GLY A 139 8.35 5.94 16.61
C GLY A 139 8.34 5.64 15.12
N ASP A 140 9.31 6.16 14.36
CA ASP A 140 9.47 5.84 12.93
C ASP A 140 9.87 4.37 12.74
N ALA A 141 10.77 3.86 13.58
CA ALA A 141 11.16 2.46 13.58
C ALA A 141 9.94 1.56 13.88
N CYS A 142 9.14 1.86 14.90
CA CYS A 142 7.91 1.14 15.21
C CYS A 142 6.89 1.19 14.06
N TYR A 143 6.70 2.37 13.46
CA TYR A 143 5.84 2.56 12.30
C TYR A 143 6.27 1.66 11.13
N TRP A 144 7.55 1.72 10.74
CA TRP A 144 8.06 0.95 9.61
C TRP A 144 8.06 -0.56 9.88
N ASN A 145 8.31 -0.97 11.12
CA ASN A 145 8.22 -2.36 11.53
C ASN A 145 6.82 -2.93 11.26
N MET A 146 5.77 -2.20 11.63
CA MET A 146 4.39 -2.60 11.35
C MET A 146 4.03 -2.51 9.86
N VAL A 147 4.39 -1.40 9.20
CA VAL A 147 4.03 -1.15 7.80
C VAL A 147 4.59 -2.21 6.85
N TYR A 148 5.85 -2.63 7.00
CA TYR A 148 6.41 -3.66 6.12
C TYR A 148 5.74 -5.01 6.29
N GLN A 149 5.37 -5.34 7.52
CA GLN A 149 4.68 -6.58 7.87
C GLN A 149 3.24 -6.59 7.34
N LEU A 150 2.51 -5.48 7.50
CA LEU A 150 1.15 -5.31 7.00
C LEU A 150 1.07 -5.25 5.47
N GLN A 151 2.00 -4.55 4.81
CA GLN A 151 2.00 -4.49 3.35
C GLN A 151 2.38 -5.81 2.68
N ASP A 152 3.16 -6.65 3.37
CA ASP A 152 3.52 -8.01 2.95
C ASP A 152 3.97 -8.12 1.48
N ARG A 153 4.80 -7.16 1.07
CA ARG A 153 5.14 -7.01 -0.35
C ARG A 153 5.92 -8.23 -0.86
N PRO A 154 5.60 -8.74 -2.07
CA PRO A 154 6.34 -9.84 -2.67
C PRO A 154 7.83 -9.50 -2.83
N LYS A 155 8.70 -10.50 -2.66
CA LYS A 155 10.14 -10.30 -2.89
C LYS A 155 10.39 -9.82 -4.32
N GLY A 156 11.17 -8.74 -4.45
CA GLY A 156 11.48 -8.13 -5.74
C GLY A 156 10.35 -7.32 -6.37
N TYR A 157 9.20 -7.19 -5.68
CA TYR A 157 8.14 -6.28 -6.11
C TYR A 157 8.71 -4.87 -6.23
N SER A 158 8.60 -4.30 -7.43
CA SER A 158 8.90 -2.89 -7.67
C SER A 158 10.32 -2.49 -7.18
N ARG A 159 11.31 -3.37 -7.38
CA ARG A 159 12.64 -3.28 -6.73
C ARG A 159 13.37 -1.94 -6.86
N TYR A 160 13.18 -1.18 -7.96
CA TYR A 160 13.89 0.09 -8.20
C TYR A 160 13.00 1.19 -8.78
N GLY A 161 13.30 2.44 -8.42
CA GLY A 161 12.68 3.65 -8.99
C GLY A 161 11.41 4.12 -8.29
N TYR A 162 11.19 5.44 -8.31
CA TYR A 162 9.99 6.10 -7.79
C TYR A 162 8.76 5.91 -8.71
N ALA A 163 8.99 5.74 -10.00
CA ALA A 163 7.96 5.67 -11.03
C ALA A 163 8.16 4.49 -11.98
N ARG A 164 7.12 4.16 -12.76
CA ARG A 164 7.14 3.20 -13.86
C ARG A 164 6.20 3.64 -14.98
N LYS A 165 6.38 3.07 -16.17
CA LYS A 165 5.42 3.27 -17.28
C LYS A 165 4.12 2.51 -17.02
N GLY A 166 2.98 3.16 -17.23
CA GLY A 166 1.64 2.55 -17.21
C GLY A 166 1.20 2.06 -18.58
N ARG A 167 -0.01 1.49 -18.67
CA ARG A 167 -0.59 1.06 -19.96
C ARG A 167 -0.81 2.21 -20.95
N ASP A 168 -0.88 3.43 -20.43
CA ASP A 168 -1.01 4.68 -21.19
C ASP A 168 0.34 5.23 -21.70
N GLY A 169 1.44 4.52 -21.47
CA GLY A 169 2.80 4.95 -21.83
C GLY A 169 3.34 6.12 -20.99
N LYS A 170 2.56 6.64 -20.02
CA LYS A 170 2.97 7.74 -19.15
C LYS A 170 3.72 7.23 -17.93
N SER A 171 4.48 8.11 -17.29
CA SER A 171 5.18 7.80 -16.04
C SER A 171 4.21 7.95 -14.86
N HIS A 172 4.06 6.91 -14.07
CA HIS A 172 3.24 6.90 -12.86
C HIS A 172 4.12 6.63 -11.64
N PRO A 173 3.97 7.41 -10.55
CA PRO A 173 4.54 7.04 -9.27
C PRO A 173 4.06 5.65 -8.87
N LYS A 174 4.95 4.82 -8.35
CA LYS A 174 4.54 3.50 -7.90
C LYS A 174 3.66 3.63 -6.66
N PRO A 175 2.63 2.78 -6.47
CA PRO A 175 1.66 2.93 -5.40
C PRO A 175 2.28 3.07 -4.01
N VAL A 176 3.37 2.33 -3.74
CA VAL A 176 4.07 2.37 -2.45
C VAL A 176 4.70 3.74 -2.10
N TRP A 177 4.87 4.62 -3.09
CA TRP A 177 5.43 5.96 -2.91
C TRP A 177 4.37 7.07 -2.94
N LYS A 178 3.25 6.84 -3.63
CA LYS A 178 2.18 7.84 -3.79
C LYS A 178 1.23 7.88 -2.59
N GLY A 179 1.12 6.77 -1.88
CA GLY A 179 0.22 6.65 -0.75
C GLY A 179 0.32 5.30 -0.07
N SER A 180 -0.56 5.10 0.89
CA SER A 180 -0.73 3.82 1.56
C SER A 180 -2.18 3.72 2.03
N PRO A 181 -2.69 2.50 2.29
CA PRO A 181 -3.99 2.36 2.92
C PRO A 181 -4.03 3.07 4.29
N PHE A 182 -2.88 3.25 4.94
CA PHE A 182 -2.75 3.95 6.22
C PHE A 182 -2.96 5.46 6.07
N ALA A 183 -2.39 6.08 5.03
CA ALA A 183 -2.55 7.51 4.78
C ALA A 183 -4.01 7.86 4.47
N GLU A 184 -4.71 7.05 3.67
CA GLU A 184 -6.14 7.23 3.36
C GLU A 184 -7.04 7.12 4.60
N ALA A 185 -6.63 6.33 5.60
CA ALA A 185 -7.31 6.23 6.88
C ALA A 185 -6.95 7.36 7.88
N GLY A 186 -6.08 8.29 7.50
CA GLY A 186 -5.58 9.35 8.37
C GLY A 186 -4.52 8.89 9.38
N GLY A 187 -3.76 7.84 9.05
CA GLY A 187 -2.62 7.31 9.81
C GLY A 187 -2.75 5.83 10.17
N LEU A 188 -1.62 5.19 10.48
CA LEU A 188 -1.55 3.77 10.82
C LEU A 188 -2.41 3.41 12.04
N LYS A 189 -2.40 4.24 13.09
CA LYS A 189 -3.21 4.02 14.30
C LYS A 189 -4.70 3.98 14.00
N LYS A 190 -5.21 4.93 13.22
CA LYS A 190 -6.62 4.95 12.77
C LYS A 190 -6.94 3.74 11.90
N TRP A 191 -6.04 3.38 11.00
CA TRP A 191 -6.19 2.19 10.17
C TRP A 191 -6.29 0.91 10.99
N LEU A 192 -5.41 0.72 11.98
CA LEU A 192 -5.42 -0.46 12.85
C LEU A 192 -6.72 -0.57 13.66
N ILE A 193 -7.24 0.55 14.18
CA ILE A 193 -8.53 0.59 14.88
C ILE A 193 -9.67 0.20 13.93
N ALA A 194 -9.74 0.80 12.74
CA ALA A 194 -10.78 0.51 11.75
C ALA A 194 -10.75 -0.94 11.24
N ASN A 195 -9.59 -1.59 11.33
CA ASN A 195 -9.37 -2.96 10.86
C ASN A 195 -9.14 -3.95 12.00
N GLN A 196 -9.46 -3.56 13.24
CA GLN A 196 -9.15 -4.38 14.40
C GLN A 196 -9.88 -5.72 14.35
N ASN A 197 -11.04 -5.84 13.71
CA ASN A 197 -11.78 -7.11 13.65
C ASN A 197 -11.21 -8.10 12.63
N LEU A 198 -10.23 -7.69 11.83
CA LEU A 198 -9.52 -8.56 10.90
C LEU A 198 -8.35 -9.25 11.61
N SER A 199 -8.15 -10.53 11.32
CA SER A 199 -6.90 -11.25 11.63
C SER A 199 -5.71 -10.59 10.95
N TYR A 200 -4.51 -10.88 11.43
CA TYR A 200 -3.27 -10.37 10.84
C TYR A 200 -3.17 -10.67 9.34
N THR A 201 -3.45 -11.91 8.94
CA THR A 201 -3.44 -12.32 7.53
C THR A 201 -4.50 -11.59 6.70
N GLU A 202 -5.69 -11.32 7.25
CA GLU A 202 -6.72 -10.53 6.57
C GLU A 202 -6.32 -9.06 6.41
N GLN A 203 -5.65 -8.48 7.41
CA GLN A 203 -5.07 -7.14 7.32
C GLN A 203 -4.01 -7.06 6.21
N GLN A 204 -3.18 -8.09 6.06
CA GLN A 204 -2.23 -8.20 4.95
C GLN A 204 -2.93 -8.27 3.59
N ILE A 205 -3.94 -9.13 3.45
CA ILE A 205 -4.75 -9.23 2.23
C ILE A 205 -5.39 -7.87 1.89
N LYS A 206 -5.88 -7.13 2.88
CA LYS A 206 -6.46 -5.81 2.67
C LYS A 206 -5.44 -4.80 2.13
N CYS A 207 -4.23 -4.77 2.69
CA CYS A 207 -3.15 -3.92 2.19
C CYS A 207 -2.72 -4.31 0.76
N LEU A 208 -2.59 -5.62 0.49
CA LEU A 208 -2.23 -6.13 -0.83
C LEU A 208 -3.31 -5.84 -1.88
N ASN A 209 -4.59 -5.95 -1.54
CA ASN A 209 -5.69 -5.60 -2.45
C ASN A 209 -5.71 -4.12 -2.78
N TRP A 210 -5.47 -3.24 -1.79
CA TRP A 210 -5.33 -1.81 -2.04
C TRP A 210 -4.19 -1.55 -3.05
N MET A 211 -3.04 -2.19 -2.85
CA MET A 211 -1.88 -2.05 -3.72
C MET A 211 -2.15 -2.60 -5.13
N LEU A 212 -2.80 -3.76 -5.24
CA LEU A 212 -3.18 -4.38 -6.50
C LEU A 212 -4.16 -3.50 -7.28
N ALA A 213 -5.16 -2.91 -6.61
CA ALA A 213 -6.11 -2.01 -7.25
C ALA A 213 -5.41 -0.77 -7.83
N ALA A 214 -4.47 -0.19 -7.07
CA ALA A 214 -3.65 0.92 -7.55
C ALA A 214 -2.78 0.52 -8.76
N GLU A 215 -2.13 -0.65 -8.72
CA GLU A 215 -1.33 -1.14 -9.85
C GLU A 215 -2.19 -1.44 -11.09
N LYS A 216 -3.37 -2.03 -10.92
CA LYS A 216 -4.31 -2.30 -12.03
C LYS A 216 -4.86 -1.02 -12.66
N LYS A 217 -5.07 0.04 -11.87
CA LYS A 217 -5.46 1.37 -12.39
C LYS A 217 -4.38 1.98 -13.29
N ILE A 218 -3.10 1.78 -12.94
CA ILE A 218 -1.96 2.22 -13.76
C ILE A 218 -1.83 1.33 -15.01
N GLY A 219 -2.14 0.03 -14.89
CA GLY A 219 -1.93 -0.97 -15.93
C GLY A 219 -0.43 -1.22 -16.20
N ALA A 220 -0.10 -2.09 -17.14
CA ALA A 220 1.26 -2.43 -17.52
C ALA A 220 1.58 -1.86 -18.91
N ALA A 221 2.77 -1.28 -19.08
CA ALA A 221 3.21 -0.77 -20.37
C ALA A 221 3.51 -1.89 -21.38
N ASP A 222 3.87 -3.07 -20.87
CA ASP A 222 4.21 -4.27 -21.61
C ASP A 222 4.01 -5.51 -20.71
N ALA A 223 4.24 -6.69 -21.28
CA ALA A 223 4.10 -7.95 -20.55
C ALA A 223 5.08 -8.07 -19.36
N GLU A 224 6.32 -7.59 -19.49
CA GLU A 224 7.30 -7.65 -18.41
C GLU A 224 6.85 -6.81 -17.21
N SER A 225 6.32 -5.63 -17.48
CA SER A 225 5.76 -4.73 -16.47
C SER A 225 4.62 -5.39 -15.69
N TYR A 226 3.80 -6.23 -16.33
CA TYR A 226 2.76 -7.02 -15.65
C TYR A 226 3.39 -8.07 -14.71
N PHE A 227 4.39 -8.82 -15.18
CA PHE A 227 5.07 -9.86 -14.39
C PHE A 227 5.85 -9.32 -13.18
N VAL A 228 6.26 -8.05 -13.25
CA VAL A 228 7.01 -7.35 -12.19
C VAL A 228 6.12 -6.60 -11.21
N ASN A 229 5.02 -5.99 -11.66
CA ASN A 229 4.25 -5.05 -10.83
C ASN A 229 2.84 -5.53 -10.46
N ILE A 230 2.19 -6.41 -11.24
CA ILE A 230 0.80 -6.81 -10.98
C ILE A 230 0.72 -8.27 -10.51
N LEU A 231 1.19 -9.21 -11.34
CA LEU A 231 1.11 -10.64 -11.04
C LEU A 231 1.72 -11.08 -9.70
N PRO A 232 2.85 -10.51 -9.23
CA PRO A 232 3.39 -10.88 -7.91
C PRO A 232 2.42 -10.59 -6.76
N LEU A 233 1.63 -9.51 -6.85
CA LEU A 233 0.64 -9.16 -5.83
C LEU A 233 -0.53 -10.15 -5.84
N GLU A 234 -1.03 -10.52 -7.02
CA GLU A 234 -2.09 -11.52 -7.16
C GLU A 234 -1.69 -12.87 -6.55
N ILE A 235 -0.47 -13.34 -6.87
CA ILE A 235 0.09 -14.56 -6.28
C ILE A 235 0.18 -14.45 -4.74
N GLN A 236 0.63 -13.30 -4.22
CA GLN A 236 0.80 -13.09 -2.79
C GLN A 236 -0.54 -13.08 -2.05
N ILE A 237 -1.57 -12.45 -2.62
CA ILE A 237 -2.94 -12.46 -2.08
C ILE A 237 -3.46 -13.90 -1.99
N LEU A 238 -3.28 -14.72 -3.03
CA LEU A 238 -3.70 -16.12 -3.02
C LEU A 238 -2.95 -16.94 -1.98
N LYS A 239 -1.63 -16.73 -1.80
CA LYS A 239 -0.88 -17.39 -0.72
C LYS A 239 -1.45 -17.07 0.66
N ARG A 240 -1.85 -15.82 0.91
CA ARG A 240 -2.48 -15.44 2.19
C ARG A 240 -3.90 -15.99 2.35
N ARG A 241 -4.69 -16.01 1.28
CA ARG A 241 -6.02 -16.69 1.29
C ARG A 241 -5.90 -18.18 1.57
N GLN A 242 -4.90 -18.85 1.00
CA GLN A 242 -4.60 -20.24 1.30
C GLN A 242 -4.27 -20.46 2.78
N GLN A 243 -3.51 -19.54 3.40
CA GLN A 243 -3.22 -19.59 4.84
C GLN A 243 -4.46 -19.43 5.72
N LEU A 244 -5.51 -18.77 5.22
CA LEU A 244 -6.83 -18.69 5.84
C LEU A 244 -7.72 -19.91 5.55
N GLY A 245 -7.21 -20.93 4.85
CA GLY A 245 -7.95 -22.14 4.51
C GLY A 245 -8.85 -22.02 3.28
N HIS A 246 -8.73 -20.97 2.48
CA HIS A 246 -9.50 -20.85 1.24
C HIS A 246 -8.96 -21.83 0.19
N ASP A 247 -9.87 -22.48 -0.57
CA ASP A 247 -9.47 -23.29 -1.72
C ASP A 247 -9.07 -22.41 -2.91
N VAL A 248 -7.75 -22.23 -3.07
CA VAL A 248 -7.15 -21.40 -4.12
C VAL A 248 -5.97 -22.09 -4.82
N GLN A 249 -5.73 -23.38 -4.54
CA GLN A 249 -4.51 -24.09 -4.95
C GLN A 249 -4.36 -24.14 -6.47
N ALA A 250 -5.45 -24.43 -7.19
CA ALA A 250 -5.46 -24.50 -8.64
C ALA A 250 -5.08 -23.14 -9.27
N GLU A 251 -5.71 -22.06 -8.79
CA GLU A 251 -5.46 -20.71 -9.31
C GLU A 251 -4.06 -20.21 -8.94
N LEU A 252 -3.60 -20.48 -7.71
CA LEU A 252 -2.25 -20.14 -7.27
C LEU A 252 -1.19 -20.83 -8.16
N LYS A 253 -1.38 -22.12 -8.46
CA LYS A 253 -0.49 -22.88 -9.35
C LYS A 253 -0.51 -22.31 -10.77
N ARG A 254 -1.70 -21.97 -11.29
CA ARG A 254 -1.87 -21.34 -12.62
C ARG A 254 -1.09 -20.02 -12.71
N LEU A 255 -1.28 -19.11 -11.76
CA LEU A 255 -0.59 -17.80 -11.77
C LEU A 255 0.94 -17.94 -11.59
N GLN A 256 1.39 -18.88 -10.76
CA GLN A 256 2.81 -19.18 -10.63
C GLN A 256 3.42 -19.71 -11.94
N GLN A 257 2.70 -20.59 -12.65
CA GLN A 257 3.14 -21.08 -13.96
C GLN A 257 3.19 -19.95 -15.00
N ILE A 258 2.15 -19.10 -15.06
CA ILE A 258 2.12 -17.92 -15.93
C ILE A 258 3.34 -17.04 -15.68
N LYS A 259 3.70 -16.81 -14.42
CA LYS A 259 4.89 -16.03 -14.05
C LYS A 259 6.19 -16.72 -14.48
N ALA A 260 6.33 -18.01 -14.18
CA ALA A 260 7.57 -18.75 -14.43
C ALA A 260 7.86 -18.92 -15.93
N GLN A 261 6.82 -19.16 -16.73
CA GLN A 261 6.91 -19.36 -18.18
C GLN A 261 6.69 -18.07 -18.98
N LYS A 262 6.47 -16.93 -18.31
CA LYS A 262 6.15 -15.62 -18.91
C LYS A 262 5.06 -15.72 -19.99
N LEU A 263 3.95 -16.38 -19.67
CA LEU A 263 2.85 -16.64 -20.63
C LEU A 263 2.07 -15.34 -20.95
N VAL A 264 2.52 -14.62 -21.99
CA VAL A 264 1.96 -13.31 -22.38
C VAL A 264 0.49 -13.38 -22.79
N ASN A 265 0.08 -14.48 -23.43
CA ASN A 265 -1.31 -14.72 -23.84
C ASN A 265 -2.29 -14.92 -22.67
N GLN A 266 -1.78 -15.07 -21.45
CA GLN A 266 -2.59 -15.20 -20.23
C GLN A 266 -2.70 -13.87 -19.46
N ILE A 267 -2.13 -12.78 -19.99
CA ILE A 267 -2.25 -11.45 -19.39
C ILE A 267 -3.62 -10.86 -19.76
N PRO A 268 -4.40 -10.34 -18.80
CA PRO A 268 -5.65 -9.66 -19.11
C PRO A 268 -5.42 -8.47 -20.06
N ALA A 269 -6.13 -8.45 -21.19
CA ALA A 269 -5.90 -7.48 -22.26
C ALA A 269 -6.12 -6.03 -21.81
N GLU A 270 -7.06 -5.82 -20.89
CA GLU A 270 -7.38 -4.51 -20.31
C GLU A 270 -6.23 -3.92 -19.48
N LEU A 271 -5.27 -4.75 -19.06
CA LEU A 271 -4.09 -4.31 -18.32
C LEU A 271 -2.92 -3.94 -19.24
N LEU A 272 -3.00 -4.19 -20.55
CA LEU A 272 -1.97 -3.86 -21.53
C LEU A 272 -2.39 -2.64 -22.36
N PRO A 273 -1.46 -2.01 -23.12
CA PRO A 273 -1.83 -0.98 -24.08
C PRO A 273 -2.79 -1.55 -25.12
N GLU A 274 -3.73 -0.74 -25.58
CA GLU A 274 -4.53 -1.08 -26.75
C GLU A 274 -3.57 -1.34 -27.93
N LYS A 275 -3.79 -2.43 -28.67
CA LYS A 275 -3.06 -2.65 -29.92
C LYS A 275 -3.42 -1.48 -30.83
N GLN A 276 -2.47 -0.59 -31.08
CA GLN A 276 -2.61 0.45 -32.09
C GLN A 276 -2.93 -0.26 -33.41
N LYS A 277 -4.11 0.02 -33.96
CA LYS A 277 -4.55 -0.50 -35.26
C LYS A 277 -3.72 0.10 -36.37
#